data_AF-A0A923TQF1-F1
#
_entry.id   AF-A0A923TQF1-F1
#
_cell.length_a   1.000
_cell.length_b   1.000
_cell.length_c   1.000
_cell.angle_alpha   90.00
_cell.angle_beta   90.00
_cell.angle_gamma   90.00
#
_symmetry.space_group_name_H-M   'P 1'
#
loop_
_entity.id
_entity.type
_entity.pdbx_description
1 polymer ?
#
loop_
_entity_poly.entity_id
_entity_poly.type
_entity_poly.pdbx_seq_one_letter_code
_entity_poly.pdbx_strand_id
1 'polypeptide(L)'
;AAVLFDLMVGDASVRPDAQAGWRACAAASTKAPAQGNVGAGNGAAVGKLFGIQRAMKGGIGTASVTVDGVTVGALVACNALGDVVDPATGRVIAGARTANGKKLLDSRKAILRGDLLKPLLAGTNTTIGVIATDAVITKVQAQRLAQMGHDGLARSINPVHTMSDGDTLFALGTGRAGKSPGMMVLCTMAAEATARAVVNAALAARGITAGALTLPAAIDLA
;
A
#
# COMPACT_ATOMS: atom_id res chain seq x y z
N ALA A 1 -11.92 -2.28 -11.68
CA ALA A 1 -10.47 -2.40 -11.44
C ALA A 1 -9.95 -1.06 -10.95
N ALA A 2 -8.77 -1.04 -10.30
CA ALA A 2 -8.03 0.17 -9.97
C ALA A 2 -6.59 0.01 -10.48
N VAL A 3 -5.89 1.13 -10.71
CA VAL A 3 -4.53 1.14 -11.24
C VAL A 3 -3.67 2.06 -10.37
N LEU A 4 -2.36 1.79 -10.34
CA LEU A 4 -1.38 2.70 -9.75
C LEU A 4 -0.45 3.22 -10.82
N PHE A 5 0.08 4.42 -10.62
CA PHE A 5 1.00 5.05 -11.56
C PHE A 5 2.46 4.67 -11.23
N ASP A 6 3.10 3.92 -12.12
CA ASP A 6 4.49 3.46 -11.99
C ASP A 6 5.37 3.82 -13.18
N LEU A 7 4.90 4.68 -14.09
CA LEU A 7 5.61 5.04 -15.33
C LEU A 7 6.97 5.76 -15.10
N MET A 8 7.26 6.19 -13.86
CA MET A 8 8.57 6.74 -13.49
C MET A 8 9.63 5.65 -13.23
N VAL A 9 9.24 4.38 -13.21
CA VAL A 9 10.11 3.24 -12.90
C VAL A 9 10.24 2.34 -14.11
N GLY A 10 11.45 2.26 -14.68
CA GLY A 10 11.70 1.47 -15.88
C GLY A 10 11.24 2.17 -17.16
N ASP A 11 10.79 1.41 -18.13
CA ASP A 11 10.32 1.91 -19.43
C ASP A 11 8.82 2.24 -19.38
N ALA A 12 8.48 3.53 -19.50
CA ALA A 12 7.11 4.04 -19.46
C ALA A 12 6.20 3.58 -20.61
N SER A 13 6.77 2.99 -21.67
CA SER A 13 6.03 2.38 -22.78
C SER A 13 5.54 0.97 -22.45
N VAL A 14 6.16 0.29 -21.47
CA VAL A 14 5.79 -1.06 -21.05
C VAL A 14 4.72 -0.97 -19.96
N ARG A 15 3.52 -1.48 -20.26
CA ARG A 15 2.35 -1.43 -19.36
C ARG A 15 1.62 -2.77 -19.35
N PRO A 16 0.97 -3.16 -18.24
CA PRO A 16 0.15 -4.37 -18.22
C PRO A 16 -0.96 -4.30 -19.27
N ASP A 17 -1.01 -5.32 -20.12
CA ASP A 17 -2.05 -5.50 -21.13
C ASP A 17 -3.10 -6.53 -20.67
N ALA A 18 -4.06 -6.84 -21.55
CA ALA A 18 -5.09 -7.84 -21.27
C ALA A 18 -4.48 -9.23 -20.99
N GLN A 19 -3.38 -9.60 -21.64
CA GLN A 19 -2.72 -10.89 -21.43
C GLN A 19 -2.03 -10.96 -20.08
N ALA A 20 -1.41 -9.88 -19.61
CA ALA A 20 -0.88 -9.77 -18.25
C ALA A 20 -1.98 -9.96 -17.21
N GLY A 21 -3.15 -9.33 -17.40
CA GLY A 21 -4.32 -9.52 -16.54
C GLY A 21 -4.82 -10.97 -16.53
N TRP A 22 -4.93 -11.61 -17.70
CA TRP A 22 -5.31 -13.02 -17.80
C TRP A 22 -4.32 -13.94 -17.09
N ARG A 23 -3.00 -13.74 -17.29
CA ARG A 23 -1.96 -14.53 -16.62
C ARG A 23 -2.00 -14.37 -15.10
N ALA A 24 -2.28 -13.16 -14.60
CA ALA A 24 -2.44 -12.93 -13.17
C ALA A 24 -3.65 -13.69 -12.60
N CYS A 25 -4.79 -13.69 -13.31
CA CYS A 25 -5.95 -14.50 -12.94
C CYS A 25 -5.65 -16.00 -12.97
N ALA A 26 -5.00 -16.49 -14.02
CA ALA A 26 -4.66 -17.91 -14.16
C ALA A 26 -3.66 -18.39 -13.07
N ALA A 27 -2.79 -17.51 -12.59
CA ALA A 27 -1.83 -17.79 -11.52
C ALA A 27 -2.43 -17.69 -10.10
N ALA A 28 -3.67 -17.19 -9.95
CA ALA A 28 -4.31 -17.05 -8.66
C ALA A 28 -4.48 -18.43 -7.99
N SER A 29 -4.19 -18.52 -6.69
CA SER A 29 -4.26 -19.78 -5.94
C SER A 29 -4.61 -19.54 -4.47
N THR A 30 -4.76 -20.62 -3.71
CA THR A 30 -4.97 -20.60 -2.24
C THR A 30 -3.67 -20.53 -1.44
N LYS A 31 -2.50 -20.50 -2.11
CA LYS A 31 -1.20 -20.33 -1.43
C LYS A 31 -1.11 -18.93 -0.84
N ALA A 32 -0.25 -18.78 0.17
CA ALA A 32 0.08 -17.47 0.72
C ALA A 32 0.52 -16.51 -0.41
N PRO A 33 -0.06 -15.31 -0.52
CA PRO A 33 0.33 -14.36 -1.56
C PRO A 33 1.80 -13.96 -1.45
N ALA A 34 2.48 -13.87 -2.59
CA ALA A 34 3.82 -13.30 -2.62
C ALA A 34 3.77 -11.80 -2.25
N GLN A 35 4.82 -11.32 -1.57
CA GLN A 35 4.98 -9.94 -1.14
C GLN A 35 6.24 -9.32 -1.76
N GLY A 36 6.34 -7.99 -1.72
CA GLY A 36 7.45 -7.23 -2.30
C GLY A 36 7.23 -6.87 -3.77
N ASN A 37 8.26 -7.06 -4.60
CA ASN A 37 8.28 -6.61 -5.99
C ASN A 37 7.60 -7.60 -6.94
N VAL A 38 6.30 -7.82 -6.76
CA VAL A 38 5.51 -8.78 -7.56
C VAL A 38 4.23 -8.14 -8.07
N GLY A 39 3.77 -8.54 -9.26
CA GLY A 39 2.52 -8.02 -9.85
C GLY A 39 2.47 -6.49 -9.86
N ALA A 40 1.38 -5.91 -9.37
CA ALA A 40 1.21 -4.45 -9.26
C ALA A 40 2.27 -3.76 -8.36
N GLY A 41 2.91 -4.50 -7.46
CA GLY A 41 4.00 -3.97 -6.63
C GLY A 41 5.34 -3.84 -7.34
N ASN A 42 5.48 -4.33 -8.58
CA ASN A 42 6.77 -4.34 -9.28
C ASN A 42 7.33 -2.92 -9.48
N GLY A 43 6.52 -1.99 -9.99
CA GLY A 43 6.89 -0.58 -10.20
C GLY A 43 6.57 0.35 -9.02
N ALA A 44 5.98 -0.17 -7.94
CA ALA A 44 5.50 0.66 -6.83
C ALA A 44 6.63 1.35 -6.04
N ALA A 45 6.43 2.62 -5.67
CA ALA A 45 7.36 3.45 -4.90
C ALA A 45 6.62 4.30 -3.84
N VAL A 46 7.32 4.70 -2.78
CA VAL A 46 6.78 5.47 -1.64
C VAL A 46 7.65 6.68 -1.29
N GLY A 47 7.06 7.72 -0.69
CA GLY A 47 7.79 8.90 -0.24
C GLY A 47 8.25 9.82 -1.37
N LYS A 48 7.33 10.17 -2.26
CA LYS A 48 7.59 10.85 -3.54
C LYS A 48 7.50 12.38 -3.47
N LEU A 49 7.09 12.95 -2.33
CA LEU A 49 6.91 14.40 -2.11
C LEU A 49 8.12 15.27 -2.47
N PHE A 50 9.32 14.73 -2.30
CA PHE A 50 10.58 15.43 -2.56
C PHE A 50 11.25 14.98 -3.87
N GLY A 51 10.50 14.34 -4.75
CA GLY A 51 10.94 13.80 -6.03
C GLY A 51 11.30 12.32 -5.99
N ILE A 52 11.10 11.63 -7.12
CA ILE A 52 11.29 10.18 -7.24
C ILE A 52 12.70 9.72 -6.88
N GLN A 53 13.71 10.57 -7.08
CA GLN A 53 15.11 10.28 -6.73
C GLN A 53 15.34 10.12 -5.21
N ARG A 54 14.43 10.66 -4.40
CA ARG A 54 14.45 10.54 -2.93
C ARG A 54 13.45 9.49 -2.43
N ALA A 55 12.64 8.90 -3.31
CA ALA A 55 11.65 7.90 -2.97
C ALA A 55 12.28 6.53 -2.72
N MET A 56 11.58 5.68 -1.97
CA MET A 56 11.97 4.30 -1.71
C MET A 56 11.07 3.32 -2.43
N LYS A 57 11.52 2.07 -2.54
CA LYS A 57 10.72 1.00 -3.12
C LYS A 57 9.49 0.69 -2.23
N GLY A 58 8.31 0.65 -2.86
CA GLY A 58 7.08 0.09 -2.29
C GLY A 58 6.86 -1.35 -2.75
N GLY A 59 5.63 -1.87 -2.71
CA GLY A 59 5.40 -3.25 -3.15
C GLY A 59 4.01 -3.78 -2.87
N ILE A 60 3.88 -5.12 -2.97
CA ILE A 60 2.73 -5.87 -2.46
C ILE A 60 2.98 -6.24 -1.01
N GLY A 61 1.98 -6.03 -0.16
CA GLY A 61 1.96 -6.57 1.19
C GLY A 61 0.61 -7.16 1.52
N THR A 62 0.60 -8.11 2.44
CA THR A 62 -0.62 -8.73 2.95
C THR A 62 -0.52 -8.99 4.44
N ALA A 63 -1.65 -8.95 5.13
CA ALA A 63 -1.78 -9.32 6.53
C ALA A 63 -3.21 -9.80 6.82
N SER A 64 -3.38 -10.56 7.90
CA SER A 64 -4.70 -10.95 8.39
C SER A 64 -4.79 -10.83 9.91
N VAL A 65 -6.02 -10.70 10.38
CA VAL A 65 -6.41 -10.73 11.80
C VAL A 65 -7.55 -11.73 11.92
N THR A 66 -7.51 -12.57 12.95
CA THR A 66 -8.59 -13.53 13.26
C THR A 66 -9.10 -13.25 14.67
N VAL A 67 -10.42 -13.08 14.80
CA VAL A 67 -11.12 -12.86 16.08
C VAL A 67 -12.32 -13.80 16.11
N ASP A 68 -12.45 -14.58 17.17
CA ASP A 68 -13.56 -15.53 17.38
C ASP A 68 -13.83 -16.46 16.18
N GLY A 69 -12.77 -16.90 15.50
CA GLY A 69 -12.86 -17.78 14.34
C GLY A 69 -13.37 -17.11 13.04
N VAL A 70 -13.45 -15.77 13.01
CA VAL A 70 -13.67 -14.97 11.81
C VAL A 70 -12.36 -14.29 11.42
N THR A 71 -12.02 -14.32 10.13
CA THR A 71 -10.79 -13.73 9.60
C THR A 71 -11.10 -12.53 8.72
N VAL A 72 -10.31 -11.46 8.88
CA VAL A 72 -10.22 -10.34 7.93
C VAL A 72 -8.79 -10.28 7.43
N GLY A 73 -8.59 -10.38 6.13
CA GLY A 73 -7.31 -10.23 5.45
C GLY A 73 -7.30 -8.97 4.57
N ALA A 74 -6.13 -8.38 4.39
CA ALA A 74 -5.89 -7.31 3.43
C ALA A 74 -4.71 -7.66 2.51
N LEU A 75 -4.80 -7.27 1.24
CA LEU A 75 -3.71 -7.29 0.27
C LEU A 75 -3.62 -5.92 -0.40
N VAL A 76 -2.45 -5.29 -0.34
CA VAL A 76 -2.26 -3.89 -0.72
C VAL A 76 -1.04 -3.76 -1.63
N ALA A 77 -1.21 -3.06 -2.75
CA ALA A 77 -0.12 -2.54 -3.56
C ALA A 77 0.15 -1.08 -3.13
N CYS A 78 1.26 -0.87 -2.43
CA CYS A 78 1.61 0.42 -1.84
C CYS A 78 2.51 1.23 -2.78
N ASN A 79 1.92 2.19 -3.49
CA ASN A 79 2.60 3.20 -4.30
C ASN A 79 2.26 4.62 -3.80
N ALA A 80 2.36 4.82 -2.49
CA ALA A 80 1.92 6.03 -1.80
C ALA A 80 2.75 7.28 -2.13
N LEU A 81 2.12 8.45 -2.14
CA LEU A 81 2.85 9.72 -2.18
C LEU A 81 3.68 9.93 -0.90
N GLY A 82 3.05 9.71 0.26
CA GLY A 82 3.67 9.90 1.57
C GLY A 82 4.59 8.76 1.99
N ASP A 83 5.03 8.86 3.23
CA ASP A 83 5.91 7.89 3.86
C ASP A 83 5.10 6.76 4.51
N VAL A 84 5.60 5.53 4.43
CA VAL A 84 5.09 4.40 5.22
C VAL A 84 5.61 4.52 6.65
N VAL A 85 4.69 4.52 7.60
CA VAL A 85 4.96 4.65 9.04
C VAL A 85 4.53 3.41 9.79
N ASP A 86 5.26 3.07 10.85
CA ASP A 86 4.85 2.09 11.85
C ASP A 86 3.70 2.67 12.69
N PRO A 87 2.48 2.11 12.64
CA PRO A 87 1.36 2.61 13.42
C PRO A 87 1.57 2.54 14.94
N ALA A 88 2.39 1.61 15.43
CA ALA A 88 2.62 1.43 16.86
C ALA A 88 3.61 2.45 17.43
N THR A 89 4.62 2.83 16.64
CA THR A 89 5.71 3.70 17.11
C THR A 89 5.71 5.10 16.48
N GLY A 90 4.94 5.30 15.40
CA GLY A 90 4.93 6.53 14.61
C GLY A 90 6.22 6.78 13.82
N ARG A 91 7.14 5.81 13.77
CA ARG A 91 8.41 5.94 13.05
C ARG A 91 8.21 5.70 11.55
N VAL A 92 8.92 6.46 10.73
CA VAL A 92 8.99 6.18 9.29
C VAL A 92 9.78 4.90 9.05
N ILE A 93 9.20 3.97 8.29
CA ILE A 93 9.81 2.69 7.88
C ILE A 93 10.42 2.83 6.48
N ALA A 94 9.67 3.42 5.55
CA ALA A 94 10.10 3.65 4.18
C ALA A 94 9.45 4.94 3.66
N GLY A 95 10.17 5.76 2.92
CA GLY A 95 9.62 7.03 2.46
C GLY A 95 10.68 7.94 1.88
N ALA A 96 10.41 9.25 1.93
CA ALA A 96 11.30 10.24 1.38
C ALA A 96 12.62 10.23 2.15
N ARG A 97 13.74 10.10 1.43
CA ARG A 97 15.08 10.22 2.00
C ARG A 97 15.53 11.67 2.08
N THR A 98 16.55 11.96 2.89
CA THR A 98 17.28 13.23 2.89
C THR A 98 17.96 13.49 1.55
N ALA A 99 18.38 14.72 1.27
CA ALA A 99 19.03 15.08 -0.01
C ALA A 99 20.33 14.28 -0.29
N ASN A 100 21.06 13.90 0.77
CA ASN A 100 22.24 13.04 0.67
C ASN A 100 21.90 11.54 0.61
N GLY A 101 20.62 11.16 0.64
CA GLY A 101 20.14 9.78 0.54
C GLY A 101 20.41 8.88 1.75
N LYS A 102 21.02 9.38 2.83
CA LYS A 102 21.51 8.53 3.94
C LYS A 102 20.48 8.23 5.02
N LYS A 103 19.41 9.03 5.12
CA LYS A 103 18.41 8.90 6.20
C LYS A 103 17.00 9.14 5.65
N LEU A 104 16.01 8.67 6.39
CA LEU A 104 14.61 9.05 6.19
C LEU A 104 14.38 10.48 6.64
N LEU A 105 13.62 11.25 5.86
CA LEU A 105 13.37 12.68 6.09
C LEU A 105 12.23 12.92 7.10
N ASP A 106 11.23 12.03 7.11
CA ASP A 106 9.90 12.29 7.70
C ASP A 106 9.19 13.43 6.97
N SER A 107 8.45 13.06 5.92
CA SER A 107 7.73 13.95 5.01
C SER A 107 6.73 14.84 5.76
N ARG A 108 6.04 14.30 6.77
CA ARG A 108 5.10 15.07 7.61
C ARG A 108 5.84 16.20 8.32
N LYS A 109 6.94 15.90 9.01
CA LYS A 109 7.72 16.94 9.71
C LYS A 109 8.33 17.93 8.74
N ALA A 110 8.78 17.48 7.57
CA ALA A 110 9.32 18.37 6.53
C ALA A 110 8.28 19.37 6.02
N ILE A 111 7.05 18.92 5.73
CA ILE A 111 5.94 19.80 5.35
C ILE A 111 5.65 20.83 6.45
N LEU A 112 5.56 20.38 7.71
CA LEU A 112 5.24 21.27 8.84
C LEU A 112 6.35 22.28 9.17
N ARG A 113 7.60 22.02 8.75
CA ARG A 113 8.71 23.00 8.81
C ARG A 113 8.67 24.01 7.66
N GLY A 114 7.88 23.78 6.62
CA GLY A 114 7.85 24.60 5.41
C GLY A 114 8.87 24.20 4.34
N ASP A 115 9.39 22.97 4.37
CA ASP A 115 10.32 22.50 3.35
C ASP A 115 9.63 22.51 1.97
N LEU A 116 10.32 23.03 0.95
CA LEU A 116 9.76 23.12 -0.42
C LEU A 116 9.50 21.73 -1.02
N LEU A 117 8.24 21.52 -1.41
CA LEU A 117 7.81 20.31 -2.11
C LEU A 117 8.12 20.41 -3.61
N LYS A 118 8.34 19.27 -4.27
CA LYS A 118 8.45 19.24 -5.72
C LYS A 118 7.05 19.28 -6.35
N PRO A 119 6.88 19.91 -7.52
CA PRO A 119 5.63 19.81 -8.27
C PRO A 119 5.27 18.35 -8.52
N LEU A 120 4.05 17.96 -8.15
CA LEU A 120 3.51 16.62 -8.36
C LEU A 120 2.54 16.67 -9.53
N LEU A 121 2.60 15.69 -10.44
CA LEU A 121 1.47 15.46 -11.33
C LEU A 121 0.34 14.82 -10.52
N ALA A 122 -0.86 15.40 -10.60
CA ALA A 122 -2.05 14.80 -10.00
C ALA A 122 -2.26 13.36 -10.52
N GLY A 123 -2.69 12.45 -9.65
CA GLY A 123 -2.95 11.05 -10.00
C GLY A 123 -1.71 10.17 -10.24
N THR A 124 -0.50 10.64 -9.91
CA THR A 124 0.74 9.84 -10.06
C THR A 124 1.11 9.00 -8.84
N ASN A 125 0.21 8.93 -7.86
CA ASN A 125 0.40 8.17 -6.63
C ASN A 125 -0.89 7.43 -6.31
N THR A 126 -0.78 6.22 -5.78
CA THR A 126 -1.97 5.39 -5.55
C THR A 126 -1.65 4.23 -4.63
N THR A 127 -2.41 4.07 -3.56
CA THR A 127 -2.45 2.81 -2.81
C THR A 127 -3.73 2.08 -3.13
N ILE A 128 -3.61 0.89 -3.72
CA ILE A 128 -4.77 0.08 -4.10
C ILE A 128 -4.75 -1.25 -3.34
N GLY A 129 -5.92 -1.77 -3.00
CA GLY A 129 -5.97 -3.01 -2.25
C GLY A 129 -7.35 -3.64 -2.17
N VAL A 130 -7.36 -4.83 -1.57
CA VAL A 130 -8.56 -5.59 -1.27
C VAL A 130 -8.55 -6.00 0.19
N ILE A 131 -9.71 -5.92 0.82
CA ILE A 131 -10.01 -6.43 2.15
C ILE A 131 -10.98 -7.58 1.96
N ALA A 132 -10.68 -8.75 2.51
CA ALA A 132 -11.52 -9.93 2.39
C ALA A 132 -11.85 -10.50 3.76
N THR A 133 -13.07 -10.96 3.96
CA THR A 133 -13.48 -11.65 5.18
C THR A 133 -14.29 -12.91 4.87
N ASP A 134 -14.21 -13.88 5.79
CA ASP A 134 -15.10 -15.04 5.80
C ASP A 134 -16.41 -14.81 6.57
N ALA A 135 -16.57 -13.66 7.23
CA ALA A 135 -17.82 -13.27 7.87
C ALA A 135 -18.99 -13.16 6.88
N VAL A 136 -20.20 -13.40 7.37
CA VAL A 136 -21.44 -13.07 6.66
C VAL A 136 -21.66 -11.56 6.76
N ILE A 137 -21.59 -10.86 5.62
CA ILE A 137 -21.77 -9.40 5.53
C ILE A 137 -22.66 -9.02 4.36
N THR A 138 -23.39 -7.91 4.50
CA THR A 138 -24.17 -7.31 3.40
C THR A 138 -23.29 -6.40 2.53
N LYS A 139 -23.79 -5.98 1.37
CA LYS A 139 -23.11 -5.02 0.49
C LYS A 139 -22.78 -3.69 1.19
N VAL A 140 -23.69 -3.19 2.03
CA VAL A 140 -23.48 -1.94 2.79
C VAL A 140 -22.39 -2.12 3.85
N GLN A 141 -22.36 -3.29 4.51
CA GLN A 141 -21.31 -3.64 5.46
C GLN A 141 -19.95 -3.82 4.78
N ALA A 142 -19.91 -4.39 3.58
CA ALA A 142 -18.70 -4.46 2.76
C ALA A 142 -18.20 -3.05 2.37
N GLN A 143 -19.08 -2.14 1.94
CA GLN A 143 -18.71 -0.75 1.69
C GLN A 143 -18.12 -0.09 2.94
N ARG A 144 -18.71 -0.35 4.12
CA ARG A 144 -18.15 0.16 5.38
C ARG A 144 -16.78 -0.43 5.70
N LEU A 145 -16.57 -1.73 5.47
CA LEU A 145 -15.26 -2.39 5.61
C LEU A 145 -14.20 -1.72 4.72
N ALA A 146 -14.51 -1.47 3.45
CA ALA A 146 -13.60 -0.76 2.54
C ALA A 146 -13.24 0.62 3.08
N GLN A 147 -14.23 1.38 3.58
CA GLN A 147 -14.01 2.69 4.19
C GLN A 147 -13.09 2.62 5.43
N MET A 148 -13.24 1.62 6.29
CA MET A 148 -12.38 1.46 7.47
C MET A 148 -10.97 1.00 7.12
N GLY A 149 -10.80 0.33 5.99
CA GLY A 149 -9.47 0.09 5.43
C GLY A 149 -8.69 1.38 5.17
N HIS A 150 -9.38 2.46 4.75
CA HIS A 150 -8.73 3.76 4.56
C HIS A 150 -8.21 4.36 5.86
N ASP A 151 -8.85 4.09 7.00
CA ASP A 151 -8.28 4.45 8.30
C ASP A 151 -6.97 3.68 8.56
N GLY A 152 -6.88 2.43 8.10
CA GLY A 152 -5.64 1.64 8.11
C GLY A 152 -4.55 2.25 7.25
N LEU A 153 -4.91 2.77 6.06
CA LEU A 153 -3.97 3.55 5.23
C LEU A 153 -3.50 4.80 5.98
N ALA A 154 -4.40 5.58 6.59
CA ALA A 154 -4.05 6.79 7.33
C ALA A 154 -3.17 6.55 8.57
N ARG A 155 -3.27 5.38 9.21
CA ARG A 155 -2.39 4.98 10.32
C ARG A 155 -0.99 4.57 9.86
N SER A 156 -0.85 4.13 8.61
CA SER A 156 0.39 3.52 8.08
C SER A 156 1.04 4.32 6.96
N ILE A 157 0.42 5.40 6.50
CA ILE A 157 0.92 6.28 5.44
C ILE A 157 0.74 7.73 5.86
N ASN A 158 1.78 8.56 5.74
CA ASN A 158 1.69 9.97 6.08
C ASN A 158 2.55 10.88 5.16
N PRO A 159 1.95 11.86 4.46
CA PRO A 159 0.50 12.08 4.28
C PRO A 159 -0.12 11.03 3.34
N VAL A 160 -1.44 10.88 3.40
CA VAL A 160 -2.23 9.97 2.56
C VAL A 160 -3.51 10.67 2.11
N HIS A 161 -4.27 10.11 1.16
CA HIS A 161 -5.50 10.73 0.64
C HIS A 161 -5.29 12.14 0.08
N THR A 162 -4.11 12.40 -0.47
CA THR A 162 -3.83 13.70 -1.07
C THR A 162 -4.58 13.83 -2.41
N MET A 163 -4.68 15.05 -2.93
CA MET A 163 -5.23 15.28 -4.28
C MET A 163 -4.43 14.57 -5.40
N SER A 164 -3.23 14.06 -5.09
CA SER A 164 -2.39 13.32 -6.01
C SER A 164 -2.47 11.80 -5.81
N ASP A 165 -3.22 11.34 -4.81
CA ASP A 165 -3.45 9.92 -4.53
C ASP A 165 -4.77 9.45 -5.13
N GLY A 166 -4.75 8.30 -5.81
CA GLY A 166 -5.95 7.58 -6.26
C GLY A 166 -6.35 6.43 -5.33
N ASP A 167 -6.17 6.60 -4.00
CA ASP A 167 -6.31 5.50 -3.04
C ASP A 167 -7.67 4.79 -3.17
N THR A 168 -7.64 3.46 -3.35
CA THR A 168 -8.85 2.67 -3.61
C THR A 168 -8.78 1.31 -2.94
N LEU A 169 -9.73 1.02 -2.04
CA LEU A 169 -9.89 -0.28 -1.40
C LEU A 169 -11.21 -0.95 -1.80
N PHE A 170 -11.13 -2.22 -2.18
CA PHE A 170 -12.30 -3.08 -2.40
C PHE A 170 -12.53 -3.97 -1.19
N ALA A 171 -13.78 -4.29 -0.86
CA ALA A 171 -14.11 -5.22 0.21
C ALA A 171 -14.93 -6.40 -0.30
N LEU A 172 -14.60 -7.61 0.18
CA LEU A 172 -15.21 -8.88 -0.19
C LEU A 172 -15.61 -9.67 1.06
N GLY A 173 -16.77 -10.31 1.03
CA GLY A 173 -17.24 -11.24 2.06
C GLY A 173 -17.58 -12.58 1.45
N THR A 174 -16.96 -13.66 1.92
CA THR A 174 -17.25 -15.02 1.41
C THR A 174 -18.36 -15.73 2.16
N GLY A 175 -18.72 -15.27 3.37
CA GLY A 175 -19.76 -15.86 4.22
C GLY A 175 -19.44 -17.24 4.79
N ARG A 176 -18.23 -17.78 4.54
CA ARG A 176 -17.84 -19.15 4.90
C ARG A 176 -17.80 -19.43 6.40
N ALA A 177 -17.61 -18.41 7.23
CA ALA A 177 -17.64 -18.56 8.69
C ALA A 177 -19.07 -18.80 9.22
N GLY A 178 -20.11 -18.54 8.42
CA GLY A 178 -21.51 -18.70 8.82
C GLY A 178 -21.99 -17.72 9.91
N LYS A 179 -21.12 -16.78 10.34
CA LYS A 179 -21.39 -15.82 11.41
C LYS A 179 -20.72 -14.48 11.15
N SER A 180 -21.04 -13.49 11.99
CA SER A 180 -20.41 -12.16 11.99
C SER A 180 -20.17 -11.73 13.44
N PRO A 181 -18.96 -11.26 13.80
CA PRO A 181 -18.66 -10.81 15.16
C PRO A 181 -19.17 -9.38 15.43
N GLY A 182 -19.98 -8.83 14.52
CA GLY A 182 -20.47 -7.46 14.59
C GLY A 182 -19.55 -6.46 13.89
N MET A 183 -20.14 -5.35 13.44
CA MET A 183 -19.41 -4.40 12.59
C MET A 183 -18.28 -3.69 13.31
N MET A 184 -18.37 -3.42 14.61
CA MET A 184 -17.29 -2.76 15.34
C MET A 184 -15.99 -3.57 15.29
N VAL A 185 -16.09 -4.88 15.53
CA VAL A 185 -14.96 -5.82 15.46
C VAL A 185 -14.43 -5.89 14.03
N LEU A 186 -15.31 -6.10 13.05
CA LEU A 186 -14.94 -6.17 11.63
C LEU A 186 -14.23 -4.90 11.12
N CYS A 187 -14.75 -3.72 11.47
CA CYS A 187 -14.14 -2.44 11.10
C CYS A 187 -12.73 -2.29 11.70
N THR A 188 -12.57 -2.70 12.96
CA THR A 188 -11.29 -2.65 13.67
C THR A 188 -10.27 -3.59 13.02
N MET A 189 -10.68 -4.83 12.74
CA MET A 189 -9.85 -5.82 12.06
C MET A 189 -9.44 -5.36 10.65
N ALA A 190 -10.34 -4.71 9.90
CA ALA A 190 -10.06 -4.22 8.55
C ALA A 190 -9.02 -3.09 8.54
N ALA A 191 -9.16 -2.12 9.44
CA ALA A 191 -8.17 -1.05 9.59
C ALA A 191 -6.80 -1.63 9.99
N GLU A 192 -6.79 -2.56 10.95
CA GLU A 192 -5.57 -3.20 11.45
C GLU A 192 -4.87 -4.05 10.38
N ALA A 193 -5.61 -4.94 9.69
CA ALA A 193 -5.08 -5.76 8.62
C ALA A 193 -4.53 -4.89 7.48
N THR A 194 -5.22 -3.80 7.14
CA THR A 194 -4.76 -2.88 6.08
C THR A 194 -3.48 -2.16 6.47
N ALA A 195 -3.39 -1.63 7.69
CA ALA A 195 -2.17 -0.96 8.18
C ALA A 195 -0.97 -1.92 8.19
N ARG A 196 -1.16 -3.15 8.68
CA ARG A 196 -0.12 -4.18 8.67
C ARG A 196 0.28 -4.60 7.26
N ALA A 197 -0.68 -4.71 6.33
CA ALA A 197 -0.38 -5.03 4.93
C ALA A 197 0.47 -3.94 4.26
N VAL A 198 0.20 -2.66 4.51
CA VAL A 198 1.03 -1.55 4.01
C VAL A 198 2.46 -1.62 4.56
N VAL A 199 2.61 -1.84 5.87
CA VAL A 199 3.92 -2.00 6.51
C VAL A 199 4.68 -3.18 5.89
N ASN A 200 4.01 -4.33 5.73
CA ASN A 200 4.61 -5.50 5.11
C ASN A 200 5.01 -5.24 3.65
N ALA A 201 4.24 -4.44 2.90
CA ALA A 201 4.59 -4.07 1.53
C ALA A 201 5.93 -3.34 1.44
N ALA A 202 6.19 -2.42 2.37
CA ALA A 202 7.44 -1.68 2.46
C ALA A 202 8.61 -2.57 2.92
N LEU A 203 8.40 -3.43 3.92
CA LEU A 203 9.43 -4.31 4.47
C LEU A 203 9.81 -5.46 3.53
N ALA A 204 8.85 -5.99 2.78
CA ALA A 204 9.07 -7.08 1.84
C ALA A 204 9.67 -6.60 0.49
N ALA A 205 9.63 -5.30 0.22
CA ALA A 205 10.23 -4.73 -0.98
C ALA A 205 11.74 -5.00 -1.07
N ARG A 206 12.25 -4.97 -2.31
CA ARG A 206 13.70 -5.08 -2.59
C ARG A 206 14.15 -3.92 -3.45
N GLY A 207 15.32 -3.37 -3.16
CA GLY A 207 15.85 -2.24 -3.91
C GLY A 207 15.97 -2.56 -5.39
N ILE A 208 15.78 -1.54 -6.24
CA ILE A 208 15.93 -1.66 -7.70
C ILE A 208 16.74 -0.49 -8.27
N THR A 209 17.39 -0.76 -9.40
CA THR A 209 17.98 0.25 -10.28
C THR A 209 17.37 0.09 -11.66
N ALA A 210 16.77 1.15 -12.18
CA ALA A 210 16.11 1.19 -13.48
C ALA A 210 16.61 2.43 -14.25
N GLY A 211 17.52 2.22 -15.19
CA GLY A 211 18.24 3.32 -15.84
C GLY A 211 19.00 4.17 -14.82
N ALA A 212 18.76 5.48 -14.79
CA ALA A 212 19.38 6.40 -13.84
C ALA A 212 18.67 6.46 -12.48
N LEU A 213 17.51 5.82 -12.31
CA LEU A 213 16.75 5.84 -11.07
C LEU A 213 17.17 4.66 -10.18
N THR A 214 17.51 4.95 -8.92
CA THR A 214 17.71 3.94 -7.88
C THR A 214 16.73 4.13 -6.74
N LEU A 215 15.94 3.09 -6.46
CA LEU A 215 14.98 3.04 -5.35
C LEU A 215 15.43 1.98 -4.36
N PRO A 216 16.13 2.32 -3.26
CA PRO A 216 16.41 1.38 -2.19
C PRO A 216 15.12 0.98 -1.46
N ALA A 217 15.11 -0.21 -0.89
CA ALA A 217 14.07 -0.72 -0.02
C ALA A 217 14.36 -0.39 1.45
N ALA A 218 13.37 -0.65 2.32
CA ALA A 218 13.49 -0.44 3.76
C ALA A 218 14.71 -1.16 4.37
N ILE A 219 14.97 -2.39 3.91
CA ILE A 219 16.08 -3.22 4.39
C ILE A 219 17.46 -2.66 4.03
N ASP A 220 17.55 -1.80 3.02
CA ASP A 220 18.83 -1.23 2.56
C ASP A 220 19.29 -0.03 3.41
N LEU A 221 18.43 0.47 4.30
CA LEU A 221 18.69 1.61 5.20
C LEU A 221 18.66 1.24 6.69
N ALA A 222 18.46 -0.04 7.01
CA ALA A 222 18.35 -0.57 8.36
C ALA A 222 19.72 -0.73 9.04
#